data_AF-A0A0M3JJG2-F1
#
_entry.id   AF-A0A0M3JJG2-F1
#
_cell.length_a   1.000
_cell.length_b   1.000
_cell.length_c   1.000
_cell.angle_alpha   90.00
_cell.angle_beta   90.00
_cell.angle_gamma   90.00
#
_symmetry.space_group_name_H-M   'P 1'
#
loop_
_entity.id
_entity.type
_entity.pdbx_description
1 polymer ?
#
loop_
_entity_poly.entity_id
_entity_poly.type
_entity_poly.pdbx_seq_one_letter_code
_entity_poly.pdbx_strand_id
1 'polypeptide(L)'
;MSRFFVFDTDSLVSAKTHLPTIERIHAALPKITASGERLQMIVCSATLHNFDVKKLADRMMHFPQWVDLKGQDTVPDTVHHVVCMVDAKNDKMWIRIKPQDRIQ
;
A
#
# COMPACT_ATOMS: atom_id res chain seq x y z
N MET A 1 -13.32 -1.43 25.83
CA MET A 1 -12.07 -1.24 25.08
C MET A 1 -12.35 -1.65 23.65
N SER A 2 -12.28 -0.68 22.73
CA SER A 2 -12.62 -0.90 21.32
C SER A 2 -11.61 -1.86 20.68
N ARG A 3 -12.11 -2.79 19.85
CA ARG A 3 -11.31 -3.82 19.20
C ARG A 3 -11.14 -3.48 17.73
N PHE A 4 -9.91 -3.62 17.22
CA PHE A 4 -9.56 -3.29 15.85
C PHE A 4 -9.13 -4.54 15.09
N PHE A 5 -9.56 -4.63 13.84
CA PHE A 5 -9.03 -5.55 12.84
C PHE A 5 -8.34 -4.74 11.75
N VAL A 6 -7.01 -4.84 11.67
CA VAL A 6 -6.18 -3.99 10.82
C VAL A 6 -5.38 -4.88 9.87
N PHE A 7 -5.37 -4.56 8.58
CA PHE A 7 -4.52 -5.25 7.60
C PHE A 7 -4.20 -4.38 6.39
N ASP A 8 -3.07 -4.71 5.75
CA ASP A 8 -2.56 -4.08 4.53
C ASP A 8 -2.97 -4.94 3.32
N THR A 9 -3.64 -4.33 2.33
CA THR A 9 -4.23 -5.06 1.20
C THR A 9 -3.35 -5.19 -0.02
N ASP A 10 -2.33 -4.36 -0.19
CA ASP A 10 -1.64 -4.28 -1.48
C ASP A 10 -0.88 -5.56 -1.82
N SER A 11 -0.31 -6.22 -0.81
CA SER A 11 0.31 -7.54 -0.95
C SER A 11 -0.69 -8.70 -0.91
N LEU A 12 -1.87 -8.52 -0.30
CA LEU A 12 -2.79 -9.61 0.03
C LEU A 12 -3.94 -9.79 -0.97
N VAL A 13 -4.47 -8.70 -1.52
CA VAL A 13 -5.61 -8.69 -2.45
C VAL A 13 -5.15 -8.93 -3.88
N SER A 14 -3.96 -8.42 -4.24
CA SER A 14 -3.34 -8.63 -5.57
C SER A 14 -3.14 -10.10 -5.93
N ALA A 15 -2.92 -10.96 -4.93
CA ALA A 15 -2.74 -12.39 -5.13
C ALA A 15 -4.06 -13.20 -5.22
N LYS A 16 -5.22 -12.63 -4.84
CA LYS A 16 -6.56 -13.28 -4.71
C LYS A 16 -6.65 -14.59 -3.88
N THR A 17 -5.52 -15.19 -3.54
CA THR A 17 -5.37 -16.46 -2.81
C THR A 17 -5.74 -16.35 -1.33
N HIS A 18 -5.59 -15.16 -0.73
CA HIS A 18 -5.75 -14.97 0.71
C HIS A 18 -7.13 -14.48 1.14
N LEU A 19 -7.98 -14.05 0.20
CA LEU A 19 -9.31 -13.52 0.50
C LEU A 19 -10.19 -14.50 1.32
N PRO A 20 -10.27 -15.81 1.02
CA PRO A 20 -11.05 -16.74 1.84
C PRO A 20 -10.52 -16.87 3.28
N THR A 21 -9.21 -16.68 3.47
CA THR A 21 -8.58 -16.74 4.79
C THR A 21 -8.91 -15.48 5.60
N ILE A 22 -8.86 -14.30 4.97
CA ILE A 22 -9.29 -13.04 5.59
C ILE A 22 -10.75 -13.15 6.03
N GLU A 23 -11.63 -13.67 5.17
CA GLU A 23 -13.05 -13.83 5.47
C GLU A 23 -13.29 -14.78 6.64
N ARG A 24 -12.55 -15.90 6.69
CA ARG A 24 -12.62 -16.85 7.81
C ARG A 24 -12.13 -16.23 9.12
N ILE A 25 -11.02 -15.49 9.09
CA ILE A 25 -10.51 -14.77 10.26
C ILE A 25 -11.54 -13.74 10.72
N HIS A 26 -12.04 -12.93 9.79
CA HIS A 26 -13.07 -11.95 10.08
C HIS A 26 -14.31 -12.59 10.71
N ALA A 27 -14.81 -13.70 10.16
CA ALA A 27 -15.97 -14.40 10.71
C ALA A 27 -15.75 -14.93 12.14
N ALA A 28 -14.52 -15.33 12.47
CA ALA A 28 -14.15 -15.79 13.81
C ALA A 28 -14.01 -14.65 14.84
N LEU A 29 -13.90 -13.39 14.40
CA LEU A 29 -13.76 -12.25 15.30
C LEU A 29 -15.13 -11.83 15.89
N PRO A 30 -15.22 -11.62 17.22
CA PRO A 30 -16.41 -11.04 17.84
C PRO A 30 -16.76 -9.68 17.22
N LYS A 31 -17.98 -9.54 16.70
CA LYS A 31 -18.47 -8.30 16.07
C LYS A 31 -18.88 -7.24 17.05
N ILE A 32 -19.30 -7.68 18.24
CA ILE A 32 -19.72 -6.83 19.35
C ILE A 32 -18.93 -7.32 20.56
N THR A 33 -18.27 -6.40 21.25
CA THR A 33 -17.54 -6.69 22.48
C THR A 33 -18.52 -6.86 23.65
N ALA A 34 -18.04 -7.40 24.77
CA ALA A 34 -18.85 -7.50 25.99
C ALA A 34 -19.33 -6.13 26.50
N SER A 35 -18.63 -5.03 26.15
CA SER A 35 -19.01 -3.65 26.44
C SER A 35 -19.99 -3.04 25.42
N GLY A 36 -20.41 -3.80 24.39
CA GLY A 36 -21.34 -3.33 23.36
C GLY A 36 -20.69 -2.56 22.20
N GLU A 37 -19.37 -2.43 22.20
CA GLU A 37 -18.63 -1.74 21.12
C GLU A 37 -18.51 -2.64 19.90
N ARG A 38 -18.61 -2.06 18.69
CA ARG A 38 -18.46 -2.82 17.44
C ARG A 38 -16.99 -2.99 17.04
N LEU A 39 -16.67 -4.11 16.42
CA LEU A 39 -15.37 -4.34 15.79
C LEU A 39 -15.11 -3.25 14.74
N GLN A 40 -14.06 -2.47 14.94
CA GLN A 40 -13.60 -1.47 13.98
C GLN A 40 -12.63 -2.13 13.00
N MET A 41 -12.71 -1.76 11.73
CA MET A 41 -11.83 -2.29 10.69
C MET A 41 -11.05 -1.15 10.04
N ILE A 42 -9.74 -1.33 9.89
CA ILE A 42 -8.86 -0.39 9.18
C ILE A 42 -8.17 -1.18 8.06
N VAL A 43 -8.33 -0.70 6.84
CA VAL A 43 -7.78 -1.31 5.64
C VAL A 43 -6.87 -0.29 4.97
N CYS A 44 -5.58 -0.60 4.88
CA CYS A 44 -4.60 0.25 4.22
C CYS A 44 -4.31 -0.28 2.82
N SER A 45 -4.37 0.58 1.80
CA SER A 45 -4.02 0.27 0.42
C SER A 45 -3.27 1.46 -0.18
N ALA A 46 -2.11 1.23 -0.80
CA ALA A 46 -1.41 2.26 -1.58
C ALA A 46 -2.00 2.41 -2.99
N THR A 47 -2.80 1.44 -3.45
CA THR A 47 -3.51 1.51 -4.74
C THR A 47 -5.03 1.53 -4.56
N LEU A 48 -5.56 2.69 -4.17
CA LEU A 48 -7.01 2.91 -4.00
C LEU A 48 -7.86 2.63 -5.27
N HIS A 49 -7.20 2.43 -6.42
CA HIS A 49 -7.81 2.17 -7.73
C HIS A 49 -8.17 0.69 -7.93
N ASN A 50 -7.90 -0.17 -6.96
CA ASN A 50 -8.23 -1.57 -7.08
C ASN A 50 -9.70 -1.81 -6.72
N PHE A 51 -10.52 -2.14 -7.73
CA PHE A 51 -11.93 -2.55 -7.57
C PHE A 51 -12.13 -3.64 -6.50
N ASP A 52 -11.13 -4.49 -6.27
CA ASP A 52 -11.22 -5.56 -5.28
C ASP A 52 -11.20 -5.04 -3.84
N VAL A 53 -10.51 -3.93 -3.56
CA VAL A 53 -10.52 -3.27 -2.22
C VAL A 53 -11.91 -2.69 -1.93
N LYS A 54 -12.55 -2.10 -2.93
CA LYS A 54 -13.92 -1.59 -2.79
C LYS A 54 -14.93 -2.70 -2.51
N LYS A 55 -14.85 -3.81 -3.25
CA LYS A 55 -15.71 -4.99 -3.01
C LYS A 55 -15.50 -5.60 -1.63
N LEU A 56 -14.26 -5.64 -1.15
CA LEU A 56 -13.94 -6.12 0.20
C LEU A 56 -14.58 -5.21 1.26
N ALA A 57 -14.43 -3.89 1.11
CA ALA A 57 -15.00 -2.92 2.02
C ALA A 57 -16.53 -3.04 2.07
N ASP A 58 -17.20 -3.11 0.91
CA ASP A 58 -18.66 -3.27 0.81
C ASP A 58 -19.16 -4.57 1.49
N ARG A 59 -18.35 -5.63 1.45
CA ARG A 59 -18.72 -6.94 2.00
C ARG A 59 -18.48 -7.06 3.50
N MET A 60 -17.44 -6.43 4.03
CA MET A 60 -16.94 -6.69 5.38
C MET A 60 -17.04 -5.52 6.34
N MET A 61 -17.14 -4.28 5.84
CA MET A 61 -17.15 -3.07 6.65
C MET A 61 -18.57 -2.49 6.75
N HIS A 62 -18.82 -1.73 7.80
CA HIS A 62 -20.11 -1.07 8.03
C HIS A 62 -19.91 0.45 7.99
N PHE A 63 -20.42 1.11 6.95
CA PHE A 63 -20.21 2.54 6.66
C PHE A 63 -18.73 2.97 6.69
N PRO A 64 -17.85 2.35 5.86
CA PRO A 64 -16.44 2.72 5.84
C PRO A 64 -16.25 4.19 5.42
N GLN A 65 -15.29 4.85 6.06
CA GLN A 65 -14.82 6.17 5.65
C GLN A 65 -13.58 6.01 4.76
N TRP A 66 -13.59 6.67 3.61
CA TRP A 66 -12.48 6.65 2.66
C TRP A 66 -11.54 7.80 2.95
N VAL A 67 -10.29 7.49 3.25
CA VAL A 67 -9.22 8.47 3.44
C VAL A 67 -8.20 8.24 2.36
N ASP A 68 -8.23 9.09 1.32
CA ASP A 68 -7.22 9.09 0.27
C ASP A 68 -6.15 10.12 0.61
N LEU A 69 -4.90 9.67 0.69
CA LEU A 69 -3.75 10.52 0.94
C LEU A 69 -3.10 11.01 -0.36
N LYS A 70 -3.64 10.63 -1.53
CA LYS A 70 -3.26 11.28 -2.79
C LYS A 70 -3.68 12.75 -2.74
N GLY A 71 -2.72 13.59 -2.37
CA GLY A 71 -2.70 14.97 -2.85
C GLY A 71 -2.57 14.99 -4.39
N GLN A 72 -2.60 16.19 -4.97
CA GLN A 72 -2.21 16.38 -6.38
C GLN A 72 -0.90 15.64 -6.66
N ASP A 73 -0.79 14.93 -7.79
CA ASP A 73 0.47 14.35 -8.25
C ASP A 73 1.47 15.50 -8.44
N THR A 74 2.16 15.85 -7.37
CA THR A 74 3.07 16.98 -7.29
C THR A 74 4.38 16.42 -6.83
N VAL A 75 5.44 16.66 -7.59
CA VAL A 75 6.76 16.41 -7.04
C VAL A 75 7.02 17.49 -6.00
N PRO A 76 7.30 17.15 -4.74
CA PRO A 76 7.54 18.15 -3.70
C PRO A 76 8.67 19.11 -4.13
N ASP A 77 8.53 20.40 -3.84
CA ASP A 77 9.58 21.41 -4.09
C ASP A 77 10.91 21.06 -3.40
N THR A 78 10.89 20.15 -2.42
CA THR A 78 12.05 19.63 -1.70
C THR A 78 12.79 18.51 -2.42
N VAL A 79 12.33 18.06 -3.59
CA VAL A 79 13.04 17.05 -4.40
C VAL A 79 14.06 17.77 -5.28
N HIS A 80 15.35 17.46 -5.07
CA HIS A 80 16.40 17.91 -5.98
C HIS A 80 16.38 17.06 -7.26
N HIS A 81 15.78 17.59 -8.32
CA HIS A 81 15.82 16.97 -9.64
C HIS A 81 17.18 17.17 -10.28
N VAL A 82 17.81 16.08 -10.71
CA VAL A 82 19.01 16.12 -11.56
C VAL A 82 18.67 15.38 -12.85
N VAL A 83 18.85 16.06 -13.98
CA VAL A 83 18.78 15.46 -15.31
C VAL A 83 20.19 15.33 -15.84
N CYS A 84 20.63 14.11 -16.13
CA CYS A 84 21.90 13.85 -16.80
C CYS A 84 21.63 13.47 -18.26
N MET A 85 22.06 14.30 -19.18
CA MET A 85 21.99 14.01 -20.61
C MET A 85 23.13 13.07 -20.98
N VAL A 86 22.80 11.81 -21.28
CA VAL A 86 23.78 10.79 -21.66
C VAL A 86 23.67 10.52 -23.16
N ASP A 87 24.79 10.66 -23.86
CA ASP A 87 24.92 10.22 -25.25
C ASP A 87 25.68 8.89 -25.28
N ALA A 88 24.96 7.79 -25.49
CA ALA A 88 25.56 6.45 -25.47
C ALA A 88 26.69 6.24 -26.50
N LYS A 89 26.79 7.05 -27.56
CA LYS A 89 27.84 6.93 -28.58
C LYS A 89 29.10 7.68 -28.20
N ASN A 90 28.95 8.85 -27.58
CA ASN A 90 30.06 9.75 -27.28
C ASN A 90 30.50 9.69 -25.80
N ASP A 91 29.62 9.24 -24.91
CA ASP A 91 29.91 9.07 -23.49
C ASP A 91 30.79 7.83 -23.27
N LYS A 92 32.07 8.11 -22.98
CA LYS A 92 33.10 7.12 -22.61
C LYS A 92 33.48 7.21 -21.13
N MET A 93 32.74 7.98 -20.32
CA MET A 93 33.09 8.23 -18.92
C MET A 93 32.98 6.96 -18.07
N TRP A 94 32.09 6.03 -18.45
CA TRP A 94 32.00 4.68 -17.90
C TRP A 94 33.28 3.84 -18.07
N ILE A 95 34.10 4.12 -19.10
CA ILE A 95 35.38 3.43 -19.35
C ILE A 95 36.43 3.80 -18.29
N ARG A 96 36.25 4.94 -17.61
CA ARG A 96 37.18 5.46 -16.60
C ARG A 96 36.80 5.09 -15.17
N ILE A 97 35.69 4.41 -14.94
CA ILE A 97 35.31 3.94 -13.60
C ILE A 97 36.31 2.85 -13.20
N LYS A 98 37.17 3.17 -12.23
CA LYS A 98 38.15 2.22 -11.69
C LYS A 98 37.40 1.11 -10.95
N PRO A 99 37.87 -0.15 -11.00
CA PRO A 99 37.22 -1.26 -10.30
C PRO A 99 37.02 -1.06 -8.79
N GLN A 100 37.77 -0.14 -8.16
CA GLN A 100 37.69 0.17 -6.73
C GLN A 100 36.44 0.94 -6.29
N ASP A 101 35.67 1.54 -7.20
CA ASP A 101 34.42 2.24 -6.87
C ASP A 101 33.19 1.33 -6.96
N ARG A 102 33.37 0.02 -7.26
CA ARG A 102 32.35 -1.01 -7.03
C ARG A 102 32.40 -1.43 -5.58
N ILE A 103 31.92 -0.58 -4.67
CA ILE A 103 31.72 -1.00 -3.28
C ILE A 103 30.34 -1.64 -3.12
N GLN A 104 30.42 -2.78 -2.45
CA GLN A 104 29.43 -3.63 -1.78
C GLN A 104 28.14 -2.94 -1.31
#